data_AF-A0A496S1Z5-F1
#
_entry.id   AF-A0A496S1Z5-F1
#
_cell.length_a   1.000
_cell.length_b   1.000
_cell.length_c   1.000
_cell.angle_alpha   90.00
_cell.angle_beta   90.00
_cell.angle_gamma   90.00
#
_symmetry.space_group_name_H-M   'P 1'
#
loop_
_entity.id
_entity.type
_entity.pdbx_description
1 polymer ?
#
loop_
_entity_poly.entity_id
_entity_poly.type
_entity_poly.pdbx_seq_one_letter_code
_entity_poly.pdbx_strand_id
1 'polypeptide(L)'
;MMKTVRTLVVLFVVIGLVSPAFGEEMKRTGKIVDVEGRVEVEYGGGDWGPAQTGMILKEGDAIRTASNACAFLTLSGIETATVEVQENSRLLLSELALDEEKGTQKTLLDLAVGKILVTAQKIHSEESKFEVKTPTSIVGVRGTTFAVEVEALE
;
A
#
# COMPACT_ATOMS: atom_id res chain seq x y z
N MET A 1 -54.83 23.58 0.17
CA MET A 1 -54.17 22.26 -0.01
C MET A 1 -52.99 22.28 -1.00
N MET A 2 -53.08 22.94 -2.17
CA MET A 2 -52.03 22.88 -3.21
C MET A 2 -50.75 23.69 -2.94
N LYS A 3 -50.80 24.75 -2.10
CA LYS A 3 -49.62 25.58 -1.76
C LYS A 3 -48.67 24.88 -0.78
N THR A 4 -49.21 24.09 0.14
CA THR A 4 -48.45 23.32 1.14
C THR A 4 -47.67 22.17 0.50
N VAL A 5 -48.28 21.47 -0.47
CA VAL A 5 -47.60 20.42 -1.27
C VAL A 5 -46.45 20.99 -2.09
N ARG A 6 -46.65 22.16 -2.72
CA ARG A 6 -45.62 22.82 -3.53
C ARG A 6 -44.42 23.30 -2.68
N THR A 7 -44.69 23.71 -1.44
CA THR A 7 -43.64 24.11 -0.47
C THR A 7 -42.88 22.89 0.06
N LEU A 8 -43.58 21.77 0.32
CA LEU A 8 -42.98 20.49 0.75
C LEU A 8 -42.09 19.85 -0.33
N VAL A 9 -42.49 19.93 -1.61
CA VAL A 9 -41.69 19.40 -2.73
C VAL A 9 -40.42 20.23 -2.96
N VAL A 10 -40.48 21.56 -2.79
CA VAL A 10 -39.28 22.42 -2.89
C VAL A 10 -38.31 22.15 -1.72
N LEU A 11 -38.81 21.90 -0.50
CA LEU A 11 -37.97 21.56 0.64
C LEU A 11 -37.25 20.21 0.46
N PHE A 12 -37.90 19.23 -0.16
CA PHE A 12 -37.32 17.92 -0.44
C PHE A 12 -36.25 17.97 -1.55
N VAL A 13 -36.40 18.85 -2.53
CA VAL A 13 -35.44 19.04 -3.64
C VAL A 13 -34.18 19.80 -3.17
N VAL A 14 -34.30 20.69 -2.18
CA VAL A 14 -33.13 21.45 -1.65
C VAL A 14 -32.27 20.59 -0.70
N ILE A 15 -32.85 19.62 0.01
CA ILE A 15 -32.10 18.70 0.88
C ILE A 15 -31.40 17.59 0.07
N GLY A 16 -31.93 17.23 -1.11
CA GLY A 16 -31.34 16.21 -1.98
C GLY A 16 -30.09 16.63 -2.77
N LEU A 17 -29.67 17.90 -2.69
CA LEU A 17 -28.51 18.43 -3.43
C LEU A 17 -27.27 18.70 -2.59
N VAL A 18 -27.29 18.33 -1.30
CA VAL A 18 -26.11 18.41 -0.42
C VAL A 18 -25.56 17.00 -0.22
N SER A 19 -25.10 16.39 -1.31
CA SER A 19 -24.16 15.28 -1.16
C SER A 19 -22.85 15.87 -0.65
N PRO A 20 -22.36 15.52 0.55
CA PRO A 20 -20.96 15.77 0.83
C PRO A 20 -20.19 14.98 -0.22
N ALA A 21 -19.51 15.69 -1.11
CA ALA A 21 -18.42 15.13 -1.88
C ALA A 21 -17.40 14.66 -0.85
N PHE A 22 -17.49 13.40 -0.44
CA PHE A 22 -16.40 12.73 0.24
C PHE A 22 -15.25 12.78 -0.76
N GLY A 23 -14.33 13.72 -0.55
CA GLY A 23 -13.03 13.66 -1.18
C GLY A 23 -12.45 12.29 -0.84
N GLU A 24 -12.16 11.49 -1.85
CA GLU A 24 -11.38 10.28 -1.64
C GLU A 24 -9.98 10.76 -1.23
N GLU A 25 -9.70 10.79 0.09
CA GLU A 25 -8.35 10.94 0.60
C GLU A 25 -7.51 9.84 -0.06
N MET A 26 -6.65 10.22 -0.99
CA MET A 26 -5.69 9.30 -1.59
C MET A 26 -4.76 8.87 -0.45
N LYS A 27 -4.79 7.58 -0.11
CA LYS A 27 -3.90 6.98 0.88
C LYS A 27 -2.88 6.12 0.17
N ARG A 28 -1.62 6.24 0.57
CA ARG A 28 -0.57 5.33 0.11
C ARG A 28 -0.84 3.97 0.71
N THR A 29 -1.08 2.99 -0.15
CA THR A 29 -1.49 1.65 0.23
C THR A 29 -0.83 0.63 -0.69
N GLY A 30 -0.58 -0.57 -0.17
CA GLY A 30 -0.25 -1.73 -0.96
C GLY A 30 -1.51 -2.46 -1.38
N LYS A 31 -1.51 -3.06 -2.56
CA LYS A 31 -2.55 -3.98 -3.01
C LYS A 31 -1.90 -5.26 -3.49
N ILE A 32 -2.40 -6.38 -3.00
CA ILE A 32 -2.03 -7.70 -3.52
C ILE A 32 -2.68 -7.88 -4.88
N VAL A 33 -1.88 -7.99 -5.93
CA VAL A 33 -2.36 -8.19 -7.30
C VAL A 33 -2.38 -9.65 -7.70
N ASP A 34 -1.50 -10.47 -7.12
CA ASP A 34 -1.51 -11.92 -7.33
C ASP A 34 -0.80 -12.66 -6.20
N VAL A 35 -1.16 -13.93 -6.01
CA VAL A 35 -0.63 -14.82 -4.96
C VAL A 35 -0.41 -16.22 -5.52
N GLU A 36 0.80 -16.73 -5.37
CA GLU A 36 1.16 -18.10 -5.72
C GLU A 36 1.62 -18.85 -4.46
N GLY A 37 1.09 -20.06 -4.24
CA GLY A 37 1.44 -20.87 -3.08
C GLY A 37 0.88 -20.34 -1.75
N ARG A 38 1.59 -20.61 -0.65
CA ARG A 38 1.16 -20.18 0.69
C ARG A 38 1.77 -18.83 1.03
N VAL A 39 0.93 -17.81 1.01
CA VAL A 39 1.25 -16.44 1.43
C VAL A 39 0.30 -16.03 2.54
N GLU A 40 0.83 -15.34 3.54
CA GLU A 40 0.06 -14.87 4.68
C GLU A 40 0.31 -13.37 4.92
N VAL A 41 -0.71 -12.69 5.43
CA VAL A 41 -0.71 -11.28 5.80
C VAL A 41 -0.97 -11.16 7.29
N GLU A 42 -0.27 -10.24 7.94
CA GLU A 42 -0.49 -9.80 9.32
C GLU A 42 -0.91 -8.33 9.30
N TYR A 43 -2.10 -8.03 9.82
CA TYR A 43 -2.63 -6.67 9.87
C TYR A 43 -2.27 -5.99 11.18
N GLY A 44 -1.44 -4.94 11.14
CA GLY A 44 -1.06 -4.14 12.30
C GLY A 44 -0.54 -4.93 13.52
N GLY A 45 0.15 -6.05 13.29
CA GLY A 45 0.68 -6.94 14.34
C GLY A 45 -0.36 -7.89 14.99
N GLY A 46 -1.50 -8.13 14.31
CA GLY A 46 -2.49 -9.13 14.69
C GLY A 46 -2.08 -10.56 14.33
N ASP A 47 -3.07 -11.42 14.14
CA ASP A 47 -2.83 -12.81 13.71
C ASP A 47 -2.51 -12.89 12.21
N TRP A 48 -1.67 -13.87 11.85
CA TRP A 48 -1.38 -14.20 10.46
C TRP A 48 -2.58 -14.91 9.82
N GLY A 49 -3.04 -14.37 8.70
CA GLY A 49 -4.12 -14.94 7.89
C GLY A 49 -3.69 -15.16 6.43
N PRO A 50 -4.42 -15.98 5.67
CA PRO A 50 -4.09 -16.22 4.26
C PRO A 50 -4.21 -14.95 3.43
N ALA A 51 -3.22 -14.69 2.58
CA ALA A 51 -3.26 -13.61 1.61
C ALA A 51 -4.19 -13.97 0.44
N GLN A 52 -4.89 -12.96 -0.10
CA GLN A 52 -5.78 -13.10 -1.24
C GLN A 52 -5.59 -11.92 -2.19
N THR A 53 -5.72 -12.21 -3.49
CA THR A 53 -5.73 -11.18 -4.52
C THR A 53 -6.81 -10.13 -4.25
N GLY A 54 -6.43 -8.86 -4.37
CA GLY A 54 -7.29 -7.72 -4.11
C GLY A 54 -7.21 -7.17 -2.68
N MET A 55 -6.57 -7.86 -1.75
CA MET A 55 -6.38 -7.36 -0.39
C MET A 55 -5.56 -6.06 -0.39
N ILE A 56 -6.01 -5.10 0.43
CA ILE A 56 -5.33 -3.83 0.64
C ILE A 56 -4.51 -3.94 1.91
N LEU A 57 -3.29 -3.43 1.83
CA LEU A 57 -2.30 -3.36 2.90
C LEU A 57 -1.99 -1.90 3.20
N LYS A 58 -1.82 -1.62 4.47
CA LYS A 58 -1.55 -0.30 5.02
C LYS A 58 -0.19 -0.31 5.71
N GLU A 59 0.20 0.86 6.17
CA GLU A 59 1.32 1.00 7.08
C GLU A 59 1.16 0.08 8.30
N GLY A 60 2.24 -0.63 8.65
CA GLY A 60 2.28 -1.58 9.76
C GLY A 60 1.87 -3.01 9.39
N ASP A 61 1.38 -3.25 8.16
CA ASP A 61 1.02 -4.59 7.71
C ASP A 61 2.24 -5.35 7.19
N ALA A 62 2.27 -6.66 7.44
CA ALA A 62 3.35 -7.53 7.00
C ALA A 62 2.84 -8.65 6.09
N ILE A 63 3.73 -9.10 5.21
CA ILE A 63 3.57 -10.27 4.35
C ILE A 63 4.66 -11.28 4.67
N ARG A 64 4.29 -12.55 4.64
CA ARG A 64 5.26 -13.65 4.57
C ARG A 64 4.88 -14.64 3.50
N THR A 65 5.89 -15.22 2.88
CA THR A 65 5.77 -16.22 1.83
C THR A 65 6.47 -17.50 2.31
N ALA A 66 5.80 -18.64 2.16
CA ALA A 66 6.41 -19.94 2.43
C ALA A 66 7.37 -20.34 1.28
N SER A 67 7.96 -21.53 1.39
CA SER A 67 8.74 -22.13 0.31
C SER A 67 7.86 -22.39 -0.92
N ASN A 68 8.40 -22.14 -2.12
CA ASN A 68 7.68 -22.19 -3.40
C ASN A 68 6.42 -21.30 -3.42
N ALA A 69 6.42 -20.17 -2.70
CA ALA A 69 5.34 -19.19 -2.71
C ALA A 69 5.83 -17.81 -3.16
N CYS A 70 4.96 -17.03 -3.78
CA CYS A 70 5.27 -15.70 -4.27
C CYS A 70 4.06 -14.78 -4.09
N ALA A 71 4.30 -13.50 -3.82
CA ALA A 71 3.25 -12.48 -3.74
C ALA A 71 3.61 -11.27 -4.60
N PHE A 72 2.65 -10.79 -5.38
CA PHE A 72 2.83 -9.60 -6.21
C PHE A 72 2.02 -8.45 -5.63
N LEU A 73 2.69 -7.33 -5.40
CA LEU A 73 2.13 -6.12 -4.80
C LEU A 73 2.26 -4.92 -5.73
N THR A 74 1.25 -4.06 -5.69
CA THR A 74 1.33 -2.70 -6.24
C THR A 74 1.16 -1.70 -5.11
N LEU A 75 2.09 -0.75 -5.01
CA LEU A 75 2.02 0.40 -4.11
C LEU A 75 1.43 1.59 -4.85
N SER A 76 0.26 2.03 -4.41
CA SER A 76 -0.46 3.18 -4.98
C SER A 76 -0.07 4.48 -4.28
N GLY A 77 -0.19 5.61 -4.98
CA GLY A 77 0.12 6.95 -4.48
C GLY A 77 0.42 7.88 -5.65
N ILE A 78 1.23 8.92 -5.40
CA ILE A 78 1.67 9.86 -6.45
C ILE A 78 2.56 9.13 -7.46
N GLU A 79 3.62 8.49 -6.98
CA GLU A 79 4.44 7.58 -7.77
C GLU A 79 4.16 6.15 -7.35
N THR A 80 3.97 5.28 -8.34
CA THR A 80 3.66 3.87 -8.13
C THR A 80 4.92 3.02 -8.02
N ALA A 81 4.79 1.86 -7.38
CA ALA A 81 5.82 0.84 -7.41
C ALA A 81 5.19 -0.55 -7.44
N THR A 82 5.89 -1.51 -8.03
CA THR A 82 5.55 -2.93 -7.89
C THR A 82 6.59 -3.63 -7.04
N VAL A 83 6.15 -4.58 -6.23
CA VAL A 83 6.99 -5.39 -5.35
C VAL A 83 6.59 -6.84 -5.51
N GLU A 84 7.50 -7.67 -6.00
CA GLU A 84 7.40 -9.11 -5.95
C GLU A 84 8.11 -9.60 -4.69
N VAL A 85 7.41 -10.33 -3.84
CA VAL A 85 7.93 -10.96 -2.63
C VAL A 85 8.11 -12.44 -2.93
N GLN A 86 9.37 -12.87 -3.07
CA GLN A 86 9.69 -14.25 -3.43
C GLN A 86 9.57 -15.17 -2.23
N GLU A 87 9.82 -16.47 -2.41
CA GLU A 87 9.67 -17.47 -1.36
C GLU A 87 10.53 -17.20 -0.12
N ASN A 88 10.14 -17.79 1.00
CA ASN A 88 10.85 -17.72 2.28
C ASN A 88 11.15 -16.28 2.74
N SER A 89 10.23 -15.35 2.42
CA SER A 89 10.42 -13.93 2.70
C SER A 89 9.49 -13.43 3.80
N ARG A 90 9.95 -12.40 4.53
CA ARG A 90 9.12 -11.62 5.44
C ARG A 90 9.35 -10.13 5.20
N LEU A 91 8.31 -9.46 4.74
CA LEU A 91 8.31 -8.05 4.37
C LEU A 91 7.30 -7.29 5.23
N LEU A 92 7.73 -6.21 5.87
CA LEU A 92 6.88 -5.28 6.61
C LEU A 92 6.78 -3.95 5.85
N LEU A 93 5.55 -3.47 5.65
CA LEU A 93 5.26 -2.15 5.10
C LEU A 93 5.37 -1.12 6.24
N SER A 94 6.61 -0.78 6.60
CA SER A 94 6.90 0.00 7.82
C SER A 94 6.41 1.44 7.75
N GLU A 95 6.47 2.07 6.58
CA GLU A 95 5.93 3.42 6.36
C GLU A 95 5.26 3.46 4.98
N LEU A 96 4.00 3.89 4.94
CA LEU A 96 3.25 4.15 3.73
C LEU A 96 2.47 5.46 3.90
N ALA A 97 3.19 6.57 3.81
CA ALA A 97 2.62 7.91 4.02
C ALA A 97 2.41 8.65 2.70
N LEU A 98 1.28 9.35 2.60
CA LEU A 98 0.98 10.31 1.54
C LEU A 98 0.56 11.63 2.17
N ASP A 99 1.19 12.72 1.74
CA ASP A 99 0.82 14.09 2.07
C ASP A 99 0.30 14.74 0.78
N GLU A 100 -1.03 14.79 0.65
CA GLU A 100 -1.70 15.35 -0.53
C GLU A 100 -1.49 16.86 -0.67
N GLU A 101 -1.41 17.59 0.45
CA GLU A 101 -1.24 19.05 0.44
C GLU A 101 0.11 19.44 -0.14
N LYS A 102 1.17 18.68 0.20
CA LYS A 102 2.52 18.91 -0.31
C LYS A 102 2.84 18.14 -1.59
N GLY A 103 1.99 17.18 -1.98
CA GLY A 103 2.29 16.27 -3.07
C GLY A 103 3.55 15.44 -2.80
N THR A 104 3.71 14.95 -1.57
CA THR A 104 4.87 14.15 -1.16
C THR A 104 4.45 12.80 -0.62
N GLN A 105 5.33 11.81 -0.73
CA GLN A 105 5.06 10.47 -0.26
C GLN A 105 6.31 9.81 0.29
N LYS A 106 6.11 8.93 1.27
CA LYS A 106 7.18 8.15 1.88
C LYS A 106 6.83 6.67 1.85
N THR A 107 7.80 5.86 1.47
CA THR A 107 7.74 4.41 1.56
C THR A 107 8.97 3.90 2.26
N LEU A 108 8.75 3.08 3.28
CA LEU A 108 9.77 2.27 3.89
C LEU A 108 9.32 0.81 3.88
N LEU A 109 10.03 -0.02 3.13
CA LEU A 109 9.86 -1.47 3.10
C LEU A 109 10.93 -2.09 4.01
N ASP A 110 10.54 -2.88 5.00
CA ASP A 110 11.48 -3.56 5.89
C ASP A 110 11.49 -5.07 5.58
N LEU A 111 12.56 -5.52 4.93
CA LEU A 111 12.78 -6.91 4.56
C LEU A 111 13.64 -7.58 5.63
N ALA A 112 13.00 -8.42 6.45
CA ALA A 112 13.70 -9.12 7.53
C ALA A 112 14.53 -10.30 7.02
N VAL A 113 14.01 -11.04 6.04
CA VAL A 113 14.62 -12.23 5.43
C VAL A 113 13.99 -12.49 4.06
N GLY A 114 14.71 -13.17 3.19
CA GLY A 114 14.25 -13.58 1.86
C GLY A 114 14.58 -12.56 0.80
N LYS A 115 13.74 -12.45 -0.23
CA LYS A 115 14.06 -11.70 -1.45
C LYS A 115 12.86 -10.94 -1.99
N ILE A 116 13.10 -9.71 -2.40
CA ILE A 116 12.12 -8.88 -3.10
C ILE A 116 12.68 -8.34 -4.41
N LEU A 117 11.83 -8.26 -5.43
CA LEU A 117 12.11 -7.51 -6.66
C LEU A 117 11.19 -6.29 -6.68
N VAL A 118 11.79 -5.12 -6.82
CA VAL A 118 11.08 -3.85 -6.75
C VAL A 118 11.26 -3.11 -8.08
N THR A 119 10.17 -2.62 -8.64
CA THR A 119 10.19 -1.61 -9.69
C THR A 119 9.54 -0.34 -9.15
N ALA A 120 10.36 0.64 -8.82
CA ALA A 120 9.91 1.93 -8.29
C ALA A 120 9.90 2.97 -9.41
N GLN A 121 8.80 3.72 -9.55
CA GLN A 121 8.77 4.87 -10.44
C GLN A 121 9.67 6.00 -9.93
N LYS A 122 10.05 6.87 -10.86
CA LYS A 122 10.94 7.99 -10.58
C LYS A 122 10.28 8.99 -9.64
N ILE A 123 10.97 9.33 -8.57
CA ILE A 123 10.49 10.30 -7.58
C ILE A 123 10.88 11.72 -7.99
N HIS A 124 9.89 12.57 -8.21
CA HIS A 124 10.08 13.96 -8.62
C HIS A 124 10.30 14.91 -7.44
N SER A 125 9.54 14.76 -6.36
CA SER A 125 9.70 15.61 -5.16
C SER A 125 10.98 15.27 -4.39
N GLU A 126 11.71 16.30 -3.94
CA GLU A 126 12.91 16.14 -3.10
C GLU A 126 12.56 15.60 -1.70
N GLU A 127 11.37 15.93 -1.19
CA GLU A 127 10.89 15.50 0.13
C GLU A 127 10.38 14.05 0.15
N SER A 128 10.00 13.53 -1.02
CA SER A 128 9.53 12.15 -1.17
C SER A 128 10.69 11.14 -1.06
N LYS A 129 10.39 10.00 -0.43
CA LYS A 129 11.37 8.93 -0.17
C LYS A 129 10.80 7.57 -0.53
N PHE A 130 11.66 6.71 -1.05
CA PHE A 130 11.40 5.28 -1.18
C PHE A 130 12.64 4.55 -0.70
N GLU A 131 12.48 3.79 0.37
CA GLU A 131 13.58 3.16 1.09
C GLU A 131 13.26 1.68 1.31
N VAL A 132 14.29 0.84 1.17
CA VAL A 132 14.26 -0.56 1.59
C VAL A 132 15.26 -0.73 2.71
N LYS A 133 14.78 -1.17 3.87
CA LYS A 133 15.56 -1.50 5.05
C LYS A 133 15.74 -3.01 5.13
N THR A 134 16.93 -3.42 5.51
CA THR A 134 17.30 -4.79 5.87
C THR A 134 17.97 -4.77 7.24
N PRO A 135 18.28 -5.93 7.85
CA PRO A 135 18.98 -5.97 9.13
C PRO A 135 20.34 -5.25 9.13
N THR A 136 20.99 -5.14 7.96
CA THR A 136 22.36 -4.62 7.85
C THR A 136 22.45 -3.25 7.18
N SER A 137 21.41 -2.79 6.47
CA SER A 137 21.49 -1.58 5.65
C SER A 137 20.14 -0.96 5.34
N ILE A 138 20.16 0.30 4.90
CA ILE A 138 19.01 0.99 4.31
C ILE A 138 19.43 1.51 2.95
N VAL A 139 18.61 1.24 1.93
CA VAL A 139 18.84 1.66 0.55
C VAL A 139 17.74 2.63 0.14
N GLY A 140 18.11 3.87 -0.15
CA GLY A 140 17.21 4.87 -0.74
C GLY A 140 17.21 4.80 -2.27
N VAL A 141 16.03 4.83 -2.88
CA VAL A 141 15.84 4.64 -4.32
C VAL A 141 15.06 5.81 -4.92
N ARG A 142 15.55 6.33 -6.05
CA ARG A 142 14.89 7.42 -6.81
C ARG A 142 14.56 6.98 -8.24
N GLY A 143 13.86 5.85 -8.36
CA GLY A 143 13.44 5.25 -9.62
C GLY A 143 14.47 4.28 -10.21
N THR A 144 14.14 2.98 -10.21
CA THR A 144 14.84 1.90 -10.92
C THR A 144 14.10 0.58 -10.68
N THR A 145 14.49 -0.48 -11.39
CA THR A 145 14.19 -1.86 -11.02
C THR A 145 15.42 -2.46 -10.33
N PHE A 146 15.22 -3.11 -9.20
CA PHE A 146 16.29 -3.70 -8.39
C PHE A 146 15.76 -4.88 -7.57
N ALA A 147 16.68 -5.71 -7.08
CA ALA A 147 16.36 -6.79 -6.14
C ALA A 147 17.14 -6.58 -4.83
N VAL A 148 16.53 -6.99 -3.72
CA VAL A 148 17.17 -7.04 -2.40
C VAL A 148 16.97 -8.43 -1.84
N GLU A 149 18.05 -9.01 -1.34
CA GLU A 149 18.08 -10.37 -0.80
C GLU A 149 18.78 -10.35 0.56
N VAL A 150 18.18 -11.05 1.52
CA VAL A 150 18.66 -11.21 2.89
C VAL A 150 18.62 -12.69 3.21
N GLU A 151 19.80 -13.30 3.30
CA GLU A 151 19.94 -14.70 3.69
C GLU A 151 19.85 -14.84 5.22
N ALA A 152 19.18 -15.88 5.69
CA ALA A 152 19.22 -16.25 7.10
C ALA A 152 20.60 -16.85 7.42
N LEU A 153 21.19 -16.44 8.55
CA LEU A 153 22.37 -17.12 9.08
C LEU A 153 21.93 -18.48 9.65
N GLU A 154 22.48 -19.57 9.10
CA GLU A 154 22.34 -20.93 9.64
C GLU A 154 23.10 -21.14 10.95
#